data_AF-A0A8H5UVQ7-F1
#
_entry.id   AF-A0A8H5UVQ7-F1
#
_cell.length_a   1.000
_cell.length_b   1.000
_cell.length_c   1.000
_cell.angle_alpha   90.00
_cell.angle_beta   90.00
_cell.angle_gamma   90.00
#
_symmetry.space_group_name_H-M   'P 1'
#
loop_
_entity.id
_entity.type
_entity.pdbx_description
1 polymer ?
#
loop_
_entity_poly.entity_id
_entity_poly.type
_entity_poly.pdbx_seq_one_letter_code
_entity_poly.pdbx_strand_id
1 'polypeptide(L)'
;MSRSSMDDLESHESHDRLLKDAYDHLNDPQDWETHIKQSLKQRIPNYMSAIASVSLLLNLLLIVSSLCLWAKTRSPLPPWPDTLYSPAQNAVEYEIVTFNSDFPEDHSGTTDFYGASPKAEEAWKNLMKPYLVKISNQEASKLSRPTSQISRDPDYYITSLDVYHQLHCLNDIRKMAESYVQC
;
A
#
# COMPACT_ATOMS: atom_id res chain seq x y z
N MET A 1 16.14 -1.02 96.24
CA MET A 1 15.25 -0.94 95.05
C MET A 1 15.87 0.06 94.08
N SER A 2 15.75 -0.18 92.76
CA SER A 2 16.18 0.69 91.64
C SER A 2 17.56 0.47 91.00
N ARG A 3 17.89 -0.77 90.63
CA ARG A 3 18.87 -1.06 89.54
C ARG A 3 18.17 -1.55 88.25
N SER A 4 16.96 -2.12 88.38
CA SER A 4 16.14 -2.58 87.25
C SER A 4 15.63 -1.44 86.35
N SER A 5 15.46 -0.21 86.88
CA SER A 5 14.84 0.88 86.12
C SER A 5 15.77 1.55 85.11
N MET A 6 17.09 1.39 85.23
CA MET A 6 18.07 2.10 84.40
C MET A 6 18.45 1.27 83.17
N ASP A 7 18.54 -0.06 83.32
CA ASP A 7 18.79 -0.99 82.20
C ASP A 7 17.59 -1.05 81.22
N ASP A 8 16.35 -0.93 81.73
CA ASP A 8 15.15 -0.86 80.89
C ASP A 8 15.06 0.44 80.06
N LEU A 9 15.61 1.55 80.59
CA LEU A 9 15.63 2.85 79.92
C LEU A 9 16.68 2.91 78.79
N GLU A 10 17.86 2.33 79.01
CA GLU A 10 18.95 2.29 78.03
C GLU A 10 18.66 1.32 76.87
N SER A 11 18.00 0.20 77.18
CA SER A 11 17.45 -0.76 76.21
C SER A 11 16.40 -0.11 75.29
N HIS A 12 15.46 0.64 75.87
CA HIS A 12 14.42 1.34 75.11
C HIS A 12 14.99 2.43 74.20
N GLU A 13 15.97 3.22 74.68
CA GLU A 13 16.58 4.27 73.87
C GLU A 13 17.37 3.70 72.67
N SER A 14 18.05 2.57 72.87
CA SER A 14 18.75 1.86 71.79
C SER A 14 17.79 1.33 70.73
N HIS A 15 16.70 0.69 71.16
CA HIS A 15 15.67 0.19 70.24
C HIS A 15 14.94 1.33 69.50
N ASP A 16 14.59 2.41 70.19
CA ASP A 16 13.92 3.55 69.56
C ASP A 16 14.84 4.27 68.55
N ARG A 17 16.15 4.33 68.81
CA ARG A 17 17.13 4.81 67.82
C ARG A 17 17.24 3.90 66.61
N LEU A 18 17.29 2.58 66.81
CA LEU A 18 17.34 1.62 65.70
C LEU A 18 16.06 1.67 64.85
N LEU A 19 14.91 1.81 65.48
CA LEU A 19 13.64 1.97 64.78
C LEU A 19 13.55 3.32 64.06
N LYS A 20 14.11 4.38 64.64
CA LYS A 20 14.17 5.69 64.00
C LYS A 20 15.12 5.70 62.80
N ASP A 21 16.30 5.12 62.92
CA ASP A 21 17.24 4.98 61.81
C ASP A 21 16.62 4.12 60.69
N ALA A 22 15.92 3.03 61.04
CA ALA A 22 15.22 2.20 60.05
C ALA A 22 14.03 2.93 59.41
N TYR A 23 13.29 3.74 60.17
CA TYR A 23 12.17 4.53 59.69
C TYR A 23 12.64 5.66 58.77
N ASP A 24 13.70 6.37 59.15
CA ASP A 24 14.30 7.43 58.36
C ASP A 24 14.89 6.88 57.05
N HIS A 25 15.48 5.67 57.09
CA HIS A 25 15.98 4.99 55.89
C HIS A 25 14.86 4.46 54.96
N LEU A 26 13.70 4.07 55.50
CA LEU A 26 12.52 3.65 54.72
C LEU A 26 11.74 4.85 54.16
N ASN A 27 11.79 6.00 54.84
CA ASN A 27 11.13 7.24 54.44
C ASN A 27 12.02 8.18 53.63
N ASP A 28 13.20 7.73 53.20
CA ASP A 28 13.96 8.41 52.16
C ASP A 28 13.57 7.85 50.78
N PRO A 29 12.57 8.44 50.10
CA PRO A 29 12.21 8.03 48.76
C PRO A 29 13.32 8.31 47.74
N GLN A 30 14.27 9.20 48.07
CA GLN A 30 15.39 9.52 47.19
C GLN A 30 16.37 8.34 47.13
N ASP A 31 16.58 7.62 48.22
CA ASP A 31 17.55 6.52 48.31
C ASP A 31 17.15 5.33 47.43
N TRP A 32 15.96 4.77 47.61
CA TRP A 32 15.52 3.65 46.77
C TRP A 32 15.28 4.07 45.31
N GLU A 33 14.81 5.30 45.06
CA GLU A 33 14.65 5.79 43.68
C GLU A 33 16.00 5.92 42.96
N THR A 34 17.03 6.41 43.64
CA THR A 34 18.36 6.56 43.05
C THR A 34 19.00 5.20 42.81
N HIS A 35 18.85 4.24 43.74
CA HIS A 35 19.31 2.87 43.57
C HIS A 35 18.59 2.11 42.44
N ILE A 36 17.28 2.29 42.28
CA ILE A 36 16.54 1.72 41.14
C ILE A 36 16.97 2.37 39.83
N LYS A 37 17.08 3.71 39.77
CA LYS A 37 17.56 4.43 38.57
C LYS A 37 18.99 4.04 38.21
N GLN A 38 19.87 3.85 39.18
CA GLN A 38 21.27 3.47 38.99
C GLN A 38 21.40 2.00 38.54
N SER A 39 20.65 1.08 39.16
CA SER A 39 20.66 -0.34 38.78
C SER A 39 20.04 -0.56 37.40
N LEU A 40 18.95 0.12 37.04
CA LEU A 40 18.36 0.08 35.70
C LEU A 40 19.32 0.64 34.64
N LYS A 41 20.03 1.72 34.95
CA LYS A 41 21.03 2.35 34.05
C LYS A 41 22.30 1.50 33.88
N GLN A 42 22.67 0.71 34.89
CA GLN A 42 23.84 -0.18 34.86
C GLN A 42 23.55 -1.54 34.21
N ARG A 43 22.28 -1.96 34.10
CA ARG A 43 21.88 -3.29 33.61
C ARG A 43 21.48 -3.36 32.14
N ILE A 44 21.59 -2.29 31.36
CA ILE A 44 21.48 -2.38 29.90
C ILE A 44 22.89 -2.64 29.36
N PRO A 45 23.26 -3.90 29.11
CA PRO A 45 24.59 -4.21 28.61
C PRO A 45 24.75 -3.63 27.21
N ASN A 46 25.97 -3.21 26.88
CA ASN A 46 26.29 -2.55 25.62
C ASN A 46 25.82 -3.31 24.37
N TYR A 47 25.66 -4.64 24.45
CA TYR A 47 25.12 -5.45 23.37
C TYR A 47 23.65 -5.15 23.06
N MET A 48 22.81 -4.76 24.03
CA MET A 48 21.41 -4.39 23.79
C MET A 48 21.31 -3.09 23.00
N SER A 49 22.18 -2.11 23.29
CA SER A 49 22.29 -0.87 22.52
C SER A 49 22.83 -1.13 21.10
N ALA A 50 23.80 -2.04 20.97
CA ALA A 50 24.31 -2.47 19.66
C ALA A 50 23.23 -3.18 18.83
N ILE A 51 22.46 -4.12 19.42
CA ILE A 51 21.34 -4.81 18.76
C ILE A 51 20.29 -3.79 18.32
N ALA A 52 19.93 -2.83 19.17
CA ALA A 52 18.98 -1.78 18.82
C ALA A 52 19.48 -0.90 17.67
N SER A 53 20.76 -0.52 17.68
CA SER A 53 21.38 0.30 16.63
C SER A 53 21.46 -0.44 15.30
N VAL A 54 21.84 -1.73 15.33
CA VAL A 54 21.87 -2.60 14.14
C VAL A 54 20.46 -2.80 13.59
N SER A 55 19.47 -3.05 14.46
CA SER A 55 18.07 -3.18 14.07
C SER A 55 17.55 -1.89 13.44
N LEU A 56 17.84 -0.73 14.03
CA LEU A 56 17.46 0.57 13.47
C LEU A 56 18.09 0.78 12.09
N LEU A 57 19.38 0.50 11.94
CA LEU A 57 20.07 0.61 10.66
C LEU A 57 19.45 -0.31 9.60
N LEU A 58 19.17 -1.56 9.96
CA LEU A 58 18.57 -2.54 9.04
C LEU A 58 17.16 -2.11 8.61
N ASN A 59 16.34 -1.63 9.54
CA ASN A 59 15.01 -1.09 9.21
C ASN A 59 15.09 0.15 8.32
N LEU A 60 16.04 1.07 8.58
CA LEU A 60 16.27 2.23 7.72
C LEU A 60 16.70 1.81 6.31
N LEU A 61 17.60 0.84 6.19
CA LEU A 61 18.02 0.28 4.90
C LEU A 61 16.84 -0.36 4.16
N LEU A 62 15.99 -1.12 4.86
CA LEU A 62 14.79 -1.73 4.28
C LEU A 62 13.76 -0.68 3.83
N ILE A 63 13.55 0.38 4.61
CA ILE A 63 12.65 1.48 4.23
C ILE A 63 13.19 2.19 2.99
N VAL A 64 14.47 2.55 2.98
CA VAL A 64 15.10 3.22 1.83
C VAL A 64 15.07 2.32 0.60
N SER A 65 15.39 1.02 0.72
CA SER A 65 15.31 0.09 -0.40
C SER A 65 13.88 -0.04 -0.91
N SER A 66 12.89 -0.12 -0.01
CA SER A 66 11.48 -0.22 -0.37
C SER A 66 10.97 1.04 -1.06
N LEU A 67 11.36 2.23 -0.60
CA LEU A 67 11.03 3.49 -1.24
C LEU A 67 11.71 3.64 -2.61
N CYS A 68 12.98 3.22 -2.74
CA CYS A 68 13.69 3.21 -4.01
C CYS A 68 13.07 2.22 -5.01
N LEU A 69 12.69 1.03 -4.54
CA LEU A 69 11.99 0.05 -5.36
C LEU A 69 10.63 0.60 -5.78
N TRP A 70 9.83 1.10 -4.84
CA TRP A 70 8.54 1.73 -5.13
C TRP A 70 8.67 2.89 -6.12
N ALA A 71 9.67 3.75 -5.99
CA ALA A 71 9.90 4.85 -6.92
C ALA A 71 10.29 4.36 -8.34
N LYS A 72 10.96 3.20 -8.45
CA LYS A 72 11.35 2.59 -9.73
C LYS A 72 10.25 1.72 -10.35
N THR A 73 9.43 1.06 -9.52
CA THR A 73 8.40 0.12 -9.95
C THR A 73 7.02 0.74 -10.00
N ARG A 74 6.82 1.95 -9.46
CA ARG A 74 5.56 2.66 -9.65
C ARG A 74 5.36 2.87 -11.15
N SER A 75 4.24 2.39 -11.64
CA SER A 75 3.79 2.71 -12.99
C SER A 75 3.69 4.24 -13.09
N PRO A 76 4.29 4.87 -14.11
CA PRO A 76 4.27 6.33 -14.22
C PRO A 76 2.82 6.82 -14.30
N LEU A 77 2.47 7.93 -13.66
CA LEU A 77 1.14 8.48 -13.87
C LEU A 77 1.02 8.96 -15.32
N PRO A 78 -0.18 8.94 -15.91
CA PRO A 78 -0.43 9.58 -17.19
C PRO A 78 0.16 11.00 -17.28
N PRO A 79 0.76 11.38 -18.42
CA PRO A 79 0.93 10.58 -19.63
C PRO A 79 2.01 9.50 -19.47
N TRP A 80 1.71 8.27 -19.91
CA TRP A 80 2.66 7.16 -19.93
C TRP A 80 3.84 7.51 -20.86
N PRO A 81 5.08 7.09 -20.54
CA PRO A 81 6.21 7.31 -21.43
C PRO A 81 5.99 6.61 -22.77
N ASP A 82 6.34 7.31 -23.87
CA ASP A 82 6.26 6.85 -25.27
C ASP A 82 7.26 5.70 -25.54
N THR A 83 7.03 4.56 -24.89
CA THR A 83 7.87 3.36 -24.97
C THR A 83 7.61 2.53 -26.23
N LEU A 84 6.44 2.71 -26.85
CA LEU A 84 6.03 2.05 -28.09
C LEU A 84 5.31 3.04 -28.99
N TYR A 85 5.70 3.09 -30.26
CA TYR A 85 5.01 3.92 -31.25
C TYR A 85 3.57 3.44 -31.45
N SER A 86 2.63 4.38 -31.35
CA SER A 86 1.23 4.21 -31.75
C SER A 86 0.80 5.41 -32.62
N PRO A 87 0.17 5.19 -33.78
CA PRO A 87 -0.41 6.28 -34.57
C PRO A 87 -1.47 7.08 -33.80
N ALA A 88 -2.11 6.48 -32.80
CA ALA A 88 -3.13 7.12 -31.97
C ALA A 88 -2.58 7.81 -30.71
N GLN A 89 -1.25 7.88 -30.53
CA GLN A 89 -0.64 8.38 -29.30
C GLN A 89 -1.06 9.84 -28.99
N ASN A 90 -1.14 10.67 -30.02
CA ASN A 90 -1.56 12.07 -29.91
C ASN A 90 -3.07 12.26 -29.71
N ALA A 91 -3.87 11.19 -29.85
CA ALA A 91 -5.31 11.22 -29.66
C ALA A 91 -5.73 10.86 -28.21
N VAL A 92 -4.77 10.50 -27.34
CA VAL A 92 -5.05 10.11 -25.96
C VAL A 92 -5.21 11.36 -25.10
N GLU A 93 -6.36 11.48 -24.45
CA GLU A 93 -6.67 12.50 -23.45
C GLU A 93 -6.97 11.81 -22.10
N TYR A 94 -6.54 12.44 -21.01
CA TYR A 94 -6.74 11.91 -19.66
C TYR A 94 -7.69 12.81 -18.88
N GLU A 95 -8.73 12.20 -18.32
CA GLU A 95 -9.70 12.86 -17.47
C GLU A 95 -9.75 12.20 -16.09
N ILE A 96 -9.98 13.02 -15.06
CA ILE A 96 -10.27 12.52 -13.72
C ILE A 96 -11.76 12.27 -13.65
N VAL A 97 -12.13 11.00 -13.61
CA VAL A 97 -13.52 10.56 -13.48
C VAL A 97 -13.71 9.71 -12.23
N THR A 98 -14.88 9.84 -11.60
CA THR A 98 -15.32 8.92 -10.57
C THR A 98 -16.05 7.77 -11.26
N PHE A 99 -15.52 6.56 -11.16
CA PHE A 99 -16.17 5.38 -11.75
C PHE A 99 -17.39 4.97 -10.93
N ASN A 100 -18.49 4.66 -11.62
CA ASN A 100 -19.62 4.00 -10.99
C ASN A 100 -19.27 2.51 -10.80
N SER A 101 -19.32 2.09 -9.54
CA SER A 101 -19.14 0.72 -9.08
C SER A 101 -20.50 0.11 -8.72
N ASP A 102 -20.64 -1.18 -8.97
CA ASP A 102 -21.81 -1.97 -8.55
C ASP A 102 -21.57 -2.65 -7.18
N PHE A 103 -20.51 -2.27 -6.47
CA PHE A 103 -20.34 -2.72 -5.10
C PHE A 103 -21.38 -2.05 -4.18
N PRO A 104 -22.00 -2.81 -3.25
CA PRO A 104 -23.07 -2.30 -2.39
C PRO A 104 -22.71 -1.08 -1.57
N GLU A 105 -21.41 -0.91 -1.26
CA GLU A 105 -20.86 0.15 -0.42
C GLU A 105 -20.73 1.49 -1.17
N ASP A 106 -20.70 1.46 -2.51
CA ASP A 106 -20.34 2.61 -3.35
C ASP A 106 -21.57 3.36 -3.88
N HIS A 107 -22.77 2.75 -3.77
CA HIS A 107 -24.11 3.29 -4.12
C HIS A 107 -24.25 4.03 -5.46
N SER A 108 -23.29 3.90 -6.38
CA SER A 108 -23.23 4.68 -7.62
C SER A 108 -24.13 4.16 -8.75
N GLY A 109 -24.84 3.06 -8.51
CA GLY A 109 -25.77 2.46 -9.45
C GLY A 109 -25.09 1.62 -10.54
N THR A 110 -25.92 0.82 -11.21
CA THR A 110 -25.48 -0.12 -12.26
C THR A 110 -25.11 0.64 -13.53
N THR A 111 -23.95 0.33 -14.13
CA THR A 111 -23.55 0.93 -15.42
C THR A 111 -24.42 0.43 -16.57
N ASP A 112 -24.48 1.19 -17.66
CA ASP A 112 -25.19 0.77 -18.88
C ASP A 112 -24.62 -0.51 -19.50
N PHE A 113 -23.40 -0.91 -19.13
CA PHE A 113 -22.71 -2.11 -19.64
C PHE A 113 -22.96 -3.36 -18.79
N TYR A 114 -23.74 -3.24 -17.72
CA TYR A 114 -23.97 -4.32 -16.77
C TYR A 114 -25.05 -5.31 -17.25
N GLY A 115 -24.73 -6.59 -17.11
CA GLY A 115 -25.64 -7.71 -17.38
C GLY A 115 -26.05 -7.86 -18.85
N ALA A 116 -27.08 -8.68 -19.06
CA ALA A 116 -27.49 -9.19 -20.37
C ALA A 116 -28.66 -8.41 -21.02
N SER A 117 -28.98 -7.22 -20.51
CA SER A 117 -30.16 -6.50 -21.00
C SER A 117 -29.97 -6.08 -22.47
N PRO A 118 -31.05 -5.94 -23.28
CA PRO A 118 -30.93 -5.41 -24.63
C PRO A 118 -30.21 -4.06 -24.68
N LYS A 119 -30.41 -3.22 -23.65
CA LYS A 119 -29.70 -1.94 -23.48
C LYS A 119 -28.19 -2.15 -23.30
N ALA A 120 -27.78 -3.11 -22.48
CA ALA A 120 -26.37 -3.43 -22.27
C ALA A 120 -25.70 -4.00 -23.53
N GLU A 121 -26.39 -4.90 -24.24
CA GLU A 121 -25.90 -5.41 -25.54
C GLU A 121 -25.69 -4.28 -26.56
N GLU A 122 -26.61 -3.32 -26.61
CA GLU A 122 -26.46 -2.14 -27.47
C GLU A 122 -25.32 -1.23 -27.01
N ALA A 123 -25.17 -0.99 -25.71
CA ALA A 123 -24.07 -0.21 -25.15
C ALA A 123 -22.71 -0.82 -25.52
N TRP A 124 -22.52 -2.13 -25.32
CA TRP A 124 -21.32 -2.86 -25.73
C TRP A 124 -21.08 -2.78 -27.25
N LYS A 125 -22.12 -2.98 -28.06
CA LYS A 125 -22.02 -2.88 -29.52
C LYS A 125 -21.61 -1.48 -29.99
N ASN A 126 -22.05 -0.44 -29.30
CA ASN A 126 -21.68 0.94 -29.62
C ASN A 126 -20.27 1.28 -29.14
N LEU A 127 -19.86 0.81 -27.97
CA LEU A 127 -18.50 0.98 -27.45
C LEU A 127 -17.44 0.37 -28.37
N MET A 128 -17.77 -0.74 -29.07
CA MET A 128 -16.84 -1.42 -29.98
C MET A 128 -16.72 -0.76 -31.36
N LYS A 129 -17.35 0.41 -31.60
CA LYS A 129 -17.28 1.08 -32.91
C LYS A 129 -16.31 2.27 -32.87
N PRO A 130 -15.39 2.40 -33.85
CA PRO A 130 -15.01 1.42 -34.86
C PRO A 130 -13.97 0.41 -34.34
N TYR A 131 -14.22 -0.90 -34.49
CA TYR A 131 -13.28 -1.95 -34.07
C TYR A 131 -11.99 -1.98 -34.91
N LEU A 132 -12.12 -1.67 -36.20
CA LEU A 132 -10.99 -1.59 -37.14
C LEU A 132 -10.80 -0.15 -37.60
N VAL A 133 -9.55 0.28 -37.65
CA VAL A 133 -9.15 1.59 -38.12
C VAL A 133 -8.20 1.46 -39.31
N LYS A 134 -8.18 2.51 -40.12
CA LYS A 134 -7.39 2.63 -41.33
C LYS A 134 -6.22 3.58 -41.06
N ILE A 135 -5.01 3.14 -41.36
CA ILE A 135 -3.78 3.94 -41.20
C ILE A 135 -3.05 4.04 -42.53
N SER A 136 -2.28 5.10 -42.72
CA SER A 136 -1.43 5.31 -43.90
C SER A 136 -0.26 4.32 -43.94
N ASN A 137 0.33 4.12 -45.12
CA ASN A 137 1.59 3.38 -45.27
C ASN A 137 2.69 3.92 -44.34
N GLN A 138 2.81 5.24 -44.20
CA GLN A 138 3.83 5.87 -43.35
C GLN A 138 3.65 5.49 -41.89
N GLU A 139 2.42 5.50 -41.37
CA GLU A 139 2.12 5.07 -40.00
C GLU A 139 2.33 3.57 -39.81
N ALA A 140 1.89 2.76 -40.78
CA ALA A 140 2.07 1.31 -40.75
C ALA A 140 3.54 0.90 -40.73
N SER A 141 4.41 1.62 -41.45
CA SER A 141 5.85 1.34 -41.51
C SER A 141 6.59 1.52 -40.17
N LYS A 142 5.98 2.25 -39.23
CA LYS A 142 6.55 2.52 -37.89
C LYS A 142 6.07 1.53 -36.84
N LEU A 143 5.10 0.68 -37.16
CA LEU A 143 4.60 -0.35 -36.23
C LEU A 143 5.69 -1.38 -35.95
N SER A 144 5.71 -1.91 -34.72
CA SER A 144 6.67 -2.96 -34.31
C SER A 144 6.44 -4.29 -35.04
N ARG A 145 5.23 -4.51 -35.56
CA ARG A 145 4.84 -5.66 -36.37
C ARG A 145 4.09 -5.20 -37.60
N PRO A 146 4.27 -5.87 -38.75
CA PRO A 146 3.53 -5.55 -39.96
C PRO A 146 2.04 -5.81 -39.75
N THR A 147 1.22 -5.03 -40.44
CA THR A 147 -0.23 -5.24 -40.51
C THR A 147 -0.69 -5.41 -41.95
N SER A 148 -1.96 -5.77 -42.15
CA SER A 148 -2.51 -6.08 -43.47
C SER A 148 -2.81 -4.81 -44.27
N GLN A 149 -2.36 -4.81 -45.52
CA GLN A 149 -2.73 -3.79 -46.51
C GLN A 149 -4.17 -4.02 -46.96
N ILE A 150 -4.91 -2.94 -47.22
CA ILE A 150 -6.29 -3.02 -47.69
C ILE A 150 -6.29 -3.32 -49.19
N SER A 151 -6.83 -4.48 -49.61
CA SER A 151 -6.75 -4.92 -51.01
C SER A 151 -7.41 -3.97 -52.01
N ARG A 152 -8.45 -3.25 -51.59
CA ARG A 152 -9.14 -2.25 -52.44
C ARG A 152 -8.54 -0.85 -52.34
N ASP A 153 -7.58 -0.65 -51.45
CA ASP A 153 -6.98 0.65 -51.18
C ASP A 153 -5.52 0.50 -50.72
N PRO A 154 -4.59 0.25 -51.68
CA PRO A 154 -3.22 -0.16 -51.37
C PRO A 154 -2.40 0.87 -50.58
N ASP A 155 -2.78 2.15 -50.59
CA ASP A 155 -2.06 3.18 -49.85
C ASP A 155 -2.30 3.10 -48.33
N TYR A 156 -3.20 2.21 -47.92
CA TYR A 156 -3.64 2.10 -46.55
C TYR A 156 -3.64 0.67 -46.01
N TYR A 157 -3.58 0.63 -44.70
CA TYR A 157 -3.44 -0.56 -43.90
C TYR A 157 -4.54 -0.60 -42.85
N ILE A 158 -4.98 -1.80 -42.50
CA ILE A 158 -6.00 -2.00 -41.48
C ILE A 158 -5.33 -2.42 -40.17
N THR A 159 -5.79 -1.86 -39.05
CA THR A 159 -5.33 -2.23 -37.71
C THR A 159 -6.46 -2.03 -36.69
N SER A 160 -6.19 -2.30 -35.41
CA SER A 160 -7.11 -2.05 -34.29
C SER A 160 -6.32 -1.50 -33.10
N LEU A 161 -7.02 -0.83 -32.18
CA LEU A 161 -6.46 -0.46 -30.88
C LEU A 161 -6.52 -1.66 -29.93
N ASP A 162 -5.47 -1.88 -29.15
CA ASP A 162 -5.38 -3.03 -28.22
C ASP A 162 -6.54 -3.06 -27.20
N VAL A 163 -7.06 -1.89 -26.81
CA VAL A 163 -8.24 -1.77 -25.94
C VAL A 163 -9.46 -2.51 -26.50
N TYR A 164 -9.64 -2.55 -27.82
CA TYR A 164 -10.76 -3.28 -28.42
C TYR A 164 -10.61 -4.80 -28.30
N HIS A 165 -9.39 -5.33 -28.31
CA HIS A 165 -9.15 -6.75 -28.05
C HIS A 165 -9.46 -7.11 -26.59
N GLN A 166 -9.02 -6.26 -25.65
CA GLN A 166 -9.33 -6.43 -24.23
C GLN A 166 -10.85 -6.40 -23.99
N LEU A 167 -11.55 -5.43 -24.59
CA LEU A 167 -12.99 -5.28 -24.47
C LEU A 167 -13.77 -6.41 -25.16
N HIS A 168 -13.30 -6.93 -26.30
CA HIS A 168 -13.89 -8.10 -26.96
C HIS A 168 -13.88 -9.32 -26.04
N CYS A 169 -12.72 -9.67 -25.47
CA CYS A 169 -12.61 -10.81 -24.56
C CYS A 169 -13.44 -10.60 -23.29
N LEU A 170 -13.45 -9.38 -22.74
CA LEU A 170 -14.27 -9.06 -21.56
C LEU A 170 -15.78 -9.23 -21.85
N ASN A 171 -16.24 -8.76 -23.00
CA ASN A 171 -17.63 -8.92 -23.43
C ASN A 171 -18.01 -10.39 -23.64
N ASP A 172 -17.10 -11.20 -24.20
CA ASP A 172 -17.32 -12.63 -24.38
C ASP A 172 -17.42 -13.36 -23.03
N ILE A 173 -16.54 -13.03 -22.08
CA ILE A 173 -16.60 -13.56 -20.70
C ILE A 173 -17.92 -13.18 -20.03
N ARG A 174 -18.36 -11.92 -20.16
CA ARG A 174 -19.64 -11.45 -19.62
C ARG A 174 -20.80 -12.31 -20.13
N LYS A 175 -20.91 -12.48 -21.45
CA LYS A 175 -21.95 -13.29 -22.09
C LYS A 175 -21.90 -14.76 -21.66
N MET A 176 -20.68 -15.29 -21.52
CA MET A 176 -20.48 -16.65 -21.02
C MET A 176 -21.00 -16.79 -19.59
N ALA A 177 -20.60 -15.91 -18.67
CA ALA A 177 -21.05 -15.94 -17.27
C ALA A 177 -22.58 -15.86 -17.17
N GLU A 178 -23.22 -15.05 -18.01
CA GLU A 178 -24.69 -14.95 -18.09
C GLU A 178 -25.35 -16.26 -18.54
N SER A 179 -24.78 -16.95 -19.53
CA SER A 179 -25.32 -18.23 -20.01
C SER A 179 -25.31 -19.32 -18.93
N TYR A 180 -24.37 -19.25 -17.98
CA TYR A 180 -24.29 -20.18 -16.84
C TYR A 180 -25.28 -19.88 -15.72
N VAL A 181 -25.77 -18.63 -15.58
CA VAL A 181 -26.71 -18.23 -14.52
C VAL A 181 -28.17 -18.53 -14.91
N GLN A 182 -28.45 -18.80 -16.19
CA GLN A 182 -29.77 -19.12 -16.72
C GLN A 182 -30.09 -20.63 -16.76
N CYS A 183 -29.23 -21.48 -16.18
CA CYS A 183 -29.48 -22.92 -15.94
C CYS A 183 -29.77 -23.16 -14.46
#